data_AF-A0A7C4JSI7-F1
#
_entry.id   AF-A0A7C4JSI7-F1
#
_cell.length_a   1.000
_cell.length_b   1.000
_cell.length_c   1.000
_cell.angle_alpha   90.00
_cell.angle_beta   90.00
_cell.angle_gamma   90.00
#
_symmetry.space_group_name_H-M   'P 1'
#
loop_
_entity.id
_entity.type
_entity.pdbx_description
1 polymer ?
#
loop_
_entity_poly.entity_id
_entity_poly.type
_entity_poly.pdbx_seq_one_letter_code
_entity_poly.pdbx_strand_id
1 'polypeptide(L)'
;MNEQNEHPAFDWLSDLGPILAAQAAWHDGSYDQPLWFHLIYRPLGPFALSGGANLLADLARRFRFTPTLIQRLGALTDERRRPVFTESFLNYLQRLRIRTDVWAAPEGMLLLPDEPVAIVRGPKAHVLLLTSPMLRLLWASSHWASQAAYPRWQCGACSEEDTPPAPAVGHHPNGWAARAAYVGGAALADIPSLIQSEPPSPAADEGFLPAQVTFPVKGYPRPLVQIRRTYRGSHPQGDIWLVRLHEEVASVSKTSACVLDVRTRRHRTLKFTRFQNIYQPVLLRGYPILADAKLPYLRQRTLKQLQAFPPEKLKEYPHGWFYDRITPT
;
A
#
# COMPACT_ATOMS: atom_id res chain seq x y z
N MET A 1 -2.29 -26.24 32.36
CA MET A 1 -3.06 -25.89 31.16
C MET A 1 -2.77 -24.41 30.92
N ASN A 2 -1.75 -24.10 30.11
CA ASN A 2 -1.13 -22.77 30.09
C ASN A 2 -1.92 -21.77 29.22
N GLU A 3 -2.60 -20.84 29.89
CA GLU A 3 -3.20 -19.62 29.34
C GLU A 3 -2.14 -18.53 29.06
N GLN A 4 -1.15 -18.80 28.21
CA GLN A 4 -0.08 -17.83 27.90
C GLN A 4 0.19 -17.63 26.41
N ASN A 5 -0.82 -17.71 25.54
CA ASN A 5 -0.62 -17.36 24.12
C ASN A 5 -1.82 -16.70 23.42
N GLU A 6 -2.65 -15.96 24.13
CA GLU A 6 -3.49 -14.94 23.50
C GLU A 6 -2.72 -13.62 23.47
N HIS A 7 -1.82 -13.48 22.49
CA HIS A 7 -1.32 -12.15 22.14
C HIS A 7 -2.53 -11.25 21.86
N PRO A 8 -2.64 -10.04 22.45
CA PRO A 8 -3.76 -9.18 22.13
C PRO A 8 -3.66 -8.86 20.64
N ALA A 9 -4.58 -9.44 19.88
CA ALA A 9 -4.80 -9.08 18.49
C ALA A 9 -4.97 -7.56 18.47
N PHE A 10 -4.16 -6.89 17.66
CA PHE A 10 -4.21 -5.44 17.48
C PHE A 10 -5.67 -4.94 17.51
N ASP A 11 -6.01 -4.06 18.46
CA ASP A 11 -7.39 -3.59 18.63
C ASP A 11 -7.69 -2.56 17.53
N TRP A 12 -8.31 -3.04 16.46
CA TRP A 12 -8.73 -2.26 15.29
C TRP A 12 -9.64 -1.07 15.64
N LEU A 13 -10.17 -1.04 16.87
CA LEU A 13 -11.04 0.02 17.39
C LEU A 13 -10.30 1.09 18.21
N SER A 14 -8.97 1.10 18.25
CA SER A 14 -8.23 2.23 18.85
C SER A 14 -8.58 3.57 18.17
N ASP A 15 -9.02 3.50 16.92
CA ASP A 15 -9.55 4.61 16.13
C ASP A 15 -10.98 4.29 15.69
N LEU A 16 -11.95 5.04 16.21
CA LEU A 16 -13.37 4.87 15.87
C LEU A 16 -13.76 5.63 14.59
N GLY A 17 -12.90 6.47 14.03
CA GLY A 17 -13.18 7.26 12.83
C GLY A 17 -13.68 6.43 11.63
N PRO A 18 -12.99 5.34 11.24
CA PRO A 18 -13.40 4.51 10.10
C PRO A 18 -14.78 3.86 10.28
N ILE A 19 -15.09 3.37 11.49
CA ILE A 19 -16.37 2.71 11.77
C ILE A 19 -17.51 3.73 11.87
N LEU A 20 -17.24 4.94 12.38
CA LEU A 20 -18.18 6.06 12.33
C LEU A 20 -18.47 6.50 10.89
N ALA A 21 -17.44 6.59 10.05
CA ALA A 21 -17.60 6.91 8.63
C ALA A 21 -18.40 5.82 7.89
N ALA A 22 -18.17 4.54 8.21
CA ALA A 22 -18.95 3.44 7.68
C ALA A 22 -20.42 3.48 8.14
N GLN A 23 -20.69 3.87 9.40
CA GLN A 23 -22.05 4.10 9.89
C GLN A 23 -22.74 5.26 9.17
N ALA A 24 -22.04 6.36 8.93
CA ALA A 24 -22.57 7.48 8.17
C ALA A 24 -22.97 7.05 6.74
N ALA A 25 -22.10 6.28 6.06
CA ALA A 25 -22.40 5.71 4.75
C ALA A 25 -23.55 4.67 4.79
N TRP A 26 -23.73 3.99 5.92
CA TRP A 26 -24.85 3.08 6.12
C TRP A 26 -26.18 3.85 6.22
N HIS A 27 -26.20 4.93 7.00
CA HIS A 27 -27.39 5.76 7.19
C HIS A 27 -27.83 6.53 5.94
N ASP A 28 -26.88 7.04 5.15
CA ASP A 28 -27.19 7.77 3.92
C ASP A 28 -27.45 6.85 2.70
N GLY A 29 -27.34 5.52 2.88
CA GLY A 29 -27.56 4.52 1.83
C GLY A 29 -26.41 4.38 0.82
N SER A 30 -25.30 5.10 0.98
CA SER A 30 -24.16 5.05 0.06
C SER A 30 -23.18 3.90 0.34
N TYR A 31 -23.41 3.09 1.38
CA TYR A 31 -22.49 2.04 1.85
C TYR A 31 -22.07 1.02 0.79
N ASP A 32 -22.92 0.73 -0.21
CA ASP A 32 -22.64 -0.24 -1.28
C ASP A 32 -22.08 0.41 -2.56
N GLN A 33 -21.96 1.74 -2.59
CA GLN A 33 -21.39 2.44 -3.76
C GLN A 33 -19.95 1.99 -4.00
N PRO A 34 -19.60 1.59 -5.24
CA PRO A 34 -18.25 1.15 -5.56
C PRO A 34 -17.30 2.35 -5.58
N LEU A 35 -16.26 2.31 -4.75
CA LEU A 35 -15.23 3.34 -4.68
C LEU A 35 -13.86 2.79 -5.04
N TRP A 36 -13.01 3.69 -5.54
CA TRP A 36 -11.59 3.47 -5.73
C TRP A 36 -10.81 4.35 -4.77
N PHE A 37 -9.89 3.75 -4.06
CA PHE A 37 -8.97 4.41 -3.15
C PHE A 37 -7.54 4.04 -3.51
N HIS A 38 -6.64 4.99 -3.30
CA HIS A 38 -5.21 4.80 -3.40
C HIS A 38 -4.59 5.05 -2.05
N LEU A 39 -3.67 4.17 -1.67
CA LEU A 39 -2.84 4.36 -0.49
C LEU A 39 -1.56 5.06 -0.92
N ILE A 40 -1.44 6.35 -0.67
CA ILE A 40 -0.27 7.17 -0.99
C ILE A 40 0.61 7.29 0.25
N TYR A 41 1.91 7.05 0.07
CA TYR A 41 2.92 7.36 1.08
C TYR A 41 3.98 8.23 0.40
N ARG A 42 4.25 9.43 0.93
CA ARG A 42 5.38 10.23 0.47
C ARG A 42 6.50 10.16 1.51
N PRO A 43 7.65 9.62 1.13
CA PRO A 43 8.80 9.58 2.01
C PRO A 43 9.48 10.95 2.06
N LEU A 44 10.29 11.16 3.10
CA LEU A 44 11.21 12.30 3.15
C LEU A 44 12.33 12.17 2.10
N GLY A 45 12.63 10.95 1.66
CA GLY A 45 13.59 10.64 0.61
C GLY A 45 12.99 10.65 -0.81
N PRO A 46 13.78 10.35 -1.84
CA PRO A 46 13.36 10.42 -3.25
C PRO A 46 12.53 9.23 -3.72
N PHE A 47 12.34 8.20 -2.89
CA PHE A 47 11.55 7.02 -3.19
C PHE A 47 10.97 6.41 -1.92
N ALA A 48 9.89 5.65 -2.08
CA ALA A 48 9.31 4.80 -1.06
C ALA A 48 9.65 3.32 -1.36
N LEU A 49 9.69 2.49 -0.32
CA LEU A 49 9.60 1.05 -0.45
C LEU A 49 8.23 0.60 0.02
N SER A 50 7.49 -0.16 -0.80
CA SER A 50 6.22 -0.72 -0.38
C SER A 50 6.42 -1.79 0.69
N GLY A 51 5.65 -1.78 1.76
CA GLY A 51 5.72 -2.80 2.82
C GLY A 51 4.36 -3.35 3.21
N GLY A 52 4.34 -4.53 3.83
CA GLY A 52 3.18 -5.04 4.59
C GLY A 52 2.07 -5.74 3.80
N ALA A 53 2.26 -6.02 2.50
CA ALA A 53 1.25 -6.73 1.71
C ALA A 53 0.91 -8.13 2.28
N ASN A 54 1.90 -8.88 2.76
CA ASN A 54 1.67 -10.17 3.42
C ASN A 54 0.92 -9.99 4.74
N LEU A 55 1.25 -8.94 5.51
CA LEU A 55 0.56 -8.63 6.76
C LEU A 55 -0.93 -8.35 6.53
N LEU A 56 -1.24 -7.62 5.46
CA LEU A 56 -2.63 -7.37 5.06
C LEU A 56 -3.34 -8.66 4.63
N ALA A 57 -2.68 -9.52 3.86
CA ALA A 57 -3.25 -10.81 3.47
C ALA A 57 -3.55 -11.68 4.69
N ASP A 58 -2.61 -11.78 5.63
CA ASP A 58 -2.76 -12.48 6.92
C ASP A 58 -3.87 -11.90 7.79
N LEU A 59 -4.04 -10.58 7.75
CA LEU A 59 -5.14 -9.93 8.43
C LEU A 59 -6.48 -10.32 7.81
N ALA A 60 -6.60 -10.22 6.49
CA ALA A 60 -7.85 -10.49 5.79
C ALA A 60 -8.36 -11.92 6.02
N ARG A 61 -7.45 -12.90 6.22
CA ARG A 61 -7.79 -14.29 6.62
C ARG A 61 -8.62 -14.34 7.91
N ARG A 62 -8.36 -13.43 8.85
CA ARG A 62 -8.92 -13.44 10.22
C ARG A 62 -9.92 -12.32 10.45
N PHE A 63 -10.08 -11.39 9.50
CA PHE A 63 -10.89 -10.19 9.70
C PHE A 63 -12.38 -10.52 9.85
N ARG A 64 -12.89 -10.35 11.08
CA ARG A 64 -14.27 -10.63 11.48
C ARG A 64 -14.67 -9.72 12.64
N PHE A 65 -15.89 -9.20 12.58
CA PHE A 65 -16.53 -8.61 13.75
C PHE A 65 -17.03 -9.74 14.65
N THR A 66 -16.31 -9.98 15.76
CA THR A 66 -16.69 -11.02 16.72
C THR A 66 -17.87 -10.54 17.58
N PRO A 67 -18.67 -11.45 18.17
CA PRO A 67 -19.76 -11.07 19.08
C PRO A 67 -19.28 -10.17 20.22
N THR A 68 -18.11 -10.47 20.81
CA THR A 68 -17.48 -9.65 21.85
C THR A 68 -17.17 -8.23 21.37
N LEU A 69 -16.68 -8.08 20.14
CA LEU A 69 -16.40 -6.78 19.54
C LEU A 69 -17.69 -5.97 19.32
N ILE A 70 -18.75 -6.62 18.83
CA ILE A 70 -20.06 -5.99 18.64
C ILE A 70 -20.66 -5.53 19.98
N GLN A 71 -20.55 -6.35 21.03
CA GLN A 71 -20.99 -5.96 22.38
C GLN A 71 -20.21 -4.75 22.92
N ARG A 72 -18.88 -4.74 22.75
CA ARG A 72 -18.04 -3.59 23.11
C ARG A 72 -18.49 -2.32 22.39
N LEU A 73 -18.74 -2.41 21.08
CA LEU A 73 -19.21 -1.29 20.27
C LEU A 73 -20.60 -0.80 20.70
N GLY A 74 -21.53 -1.72 20.99
CA GLY A 74 -22.89 -1.37 21.44
C GLY A 74 -22.93 -0.74 22.84
N ALA A 75 -21.93 -1.00 23.68
CA ALA A 75 -21.80 -0.37 24.99
C ALA A 75 -21.21 1.06 24.94
N LEU A 76 -20.68 1.50 23.80
CA LEU A 76 -20.11 2.85 23.66
C LEU A 76 -21.22 3.90 23.65
N THR A 77 -21.06 4.91 24.49
CA THR A 77 -21.97 6.05 24.57
C THR A 77 -21.25 7.38 24.37
N ASP A 78 -21.96 8.36 23.81
CA ASP A 78 -21.49 9.73 23.71
C ASP A 78 -21.52 10.44 25.08
N GLU A 79 -21.07 11.69 25.13
CA GLU A 79 -21.08 12.52 26.35
C GLU A 79 -22.48 12.69 26.97
N ARG A 80 -23.55 12.41 26.20
CA ARG A 80 -24.95 12.49 26.62
C ARG A 80 -25.54 11.12 26.97
N ARG A 81 -24.70 10.08 27.12
CA ARG A 81 -25.10 8.69 27.39
C ARG A 81 -25.99 8.07 26.30
N ARG A 82 -25.91 8.56 25.06
CA ARG A 82 -26.64 7.98 23.93
C ARG A 82 -25.74 6.97 23.22
N PRO A 83 -26.28 5.85 22.69
CA PRO A 83 -25.48 4.91 21.93
C PRO A 83 -24.75 5.58 20.75
N VAL A 84 -23.44 5.35 20.64
CA VAL A 84 -22.63 5.87 19.51
C VAL A 84 -23.01 5.16 18.21
N PHE A 85 -23.30 3.86 18.30
CA PHE A 85 -23.65 3.03 17.16
C PHE A 85 -25.11 2.58 17.24
N THR A 86 -25.79 2.62 16.10
CA THR A 86 -27.18 2.17 15.98
C THR A 86 -27.25 0.64 15.92
N GLU A 87 -28.29 0.06 16.52
CA GLU A 87 -28.47 -1.39 16.55
C GLU A 87 -28.53 -2.01 15.14
N SER A 88 -29.20 -1.32 14.21
CA SER A 88 -29.27 -1.77 12.81
C SER A 88 -27.91 -1.80 12.12
N PHE A 89 -27.02 -0.85 12.41
CA PHE A 89 -25.65 -0.85 11.91
C PHE A 89 -24.79 -1.93 12.56
N LEU A 90 -24.92 -2.17 13.87
CA LEU A 90 -24.22 -3.26 14.56
C LEU A 90 -24.64 -4.63 14.01
N ASN A 91 -25.93 -4.81 13.73
CA ASN A 91 -26.48 -6.00 13.06
C ASN A 91 -25.93 -6.17 11.63
N TYR A 92 -25.64 -5.09 10.92
CA TYR A 92 -24.94 -5.12 9.64
C TYR A 92 -23.48 -5.57 9.80
N LEU A 93 -22.73 -4.99 10.74
CA LEU A 93 -21.33 -5.34 11.00
C LEU A 93 -21.15 -6.81 11.40
N GLN A 94 -22.06 -7.34 12.22
CA GLN A 94 -22.01 -8.74 12.64
C GLN A 94 -22.08 -9.73 11.46
N ARG A 95 -22.81 -9.38 10.40
CA ARG A 95 -22.97 -10.19 9.19
C ARG A 95 -21.95 -9.84 8.11
N LEU A 96 -21.16 -8.80 8.32
CA LEU A 96 -20.24 -8.27 7.33
C LEU A 96 -19.18 -9.30 6.95
N ARG A 97 -19.01 -9.47 5.64
CA ARG A 97 -17.84 -10.08 5.03
C ARG A 97 -17.21 -9.01 4.14
N ILE A 98 -15.95 -8.69 4.39
CA ILE A 98 -15.20 -7.77 3.53
C ILE A 98 -15.20 -8.33 2.11
N ARG A 99 -15.54 -7.47 1.16
CA ARG A 99 -15.66 -7.74 -0.28
C ARG A 99 -14.93 -6.66 -1.06
N THR A 100 -13.63 -6.54 -0.82
CA THR A 100 -12.78 -5.53 -1.45
C THR A 100 -11.69 -6.21 -2.26
N ASP A 101 -11.44 -5.66 -3.44
CA ASP A 101 -10.26 -6.01 -4.22
C ASP A 101 -9.12 -5.07 -3.81
N VAL A 102 -7.95 -5.63 -3.54
CA VAL A 102 -6.76 -4.88 -3.16
C VAL A 102 -5.61 -5.36 -4.01
N TRP A 103 -4.96 -4.43 -4.70
CA TRP A 103 -3.70 -4.64 -5.38
C TRP A 103 -2.63 -3.81 -4.68
N ALA A 104 -1.47 -4.39 -4.44
CA ALA A 104 -0.37 -3.69 -3.79
C ALA A 104 0.93 -3.91 -4.57
N ALA A 105 1.85 -2.96 -4.46
CA ALA A 105 3.20 -3.17 -4.91
C ALA A 105 3.85 -4.29 -4.04
N PRO A 106 4.59 -5.24 -4.64
CA PRO A 106 5.26 -6.31 -3.93
C PRO A 106 6.20 -5.77 -2.85
N GLU A 107 6.22 -6.36 -1.67
CA GLU A 107 7.01 -5.84 -0.56
C GLU A 107 8.50 -5.63 -0.87
N GLY A 108 9.01 -4.43 -0.61
CA GLY A 108 10.34 -4.00 -1.03
C GLY A 108 10.42 -3.41 -2.43
N MET A 109 9.29 -3.23 -3.13
CA MET A 109 9.25 -2.53 -4.42
C MET A 109 9.57 -1.05 -4.22
N LEU A 110 10.52 -0.52 -5.00
CA LEU A 110 10.78 0.91 -5.04
C LEU A 110 9.62 1.59 -5.77
N LEU A 111 8.99 2.56 -5.12
CA LEU A 111 7.93 3.40 -5.65
C LEU A 111 8.41 4.85 -5.72
N LEU A 112 8.10 5.52 -6.81
CA LEU A 112 8.41 6.93 -7.02
C LEU A 112 7.34 7.82 -6.37
N PRO A 113 7.59 9.12 -6.21
CA PRO A 113 6.58 10.05 -5.73
C PRO A 113 5.27 9.91 -6.51
N ASP A 114 4.16 10.01 -5.78
CA ASP A 114 2.79 9.85 -6.28
C ASP A 114 2.46 8.46 -6.87
N GLU A 115 3.34 7.46 -6.78
CA GLU A 115 2.98 6.06 -7.06
C GLU A 115 2.36 5.41 -5.81
N PRO A 116 1.11 4.91 -5.88
CA PRO A 116 0.47 4.34 -4.71
C PRO A 116 1.17 3.08 -4.21
N VAL A 117 1.18 2.88 -2.89
CA VAL A 117 1.57 1.61 -2.26
C VAL A 117 0.55 0.53 -2.59
N ALA A 118 -0.74 0.90 -2.59
CA ALA A 118 -1.83 0.02 -2.90
C ALA A 118 -3.01 0.74 -3.56
N ILE A 119 -3.75 -0.02 -4.35
CA ILE A 119 -4.97 0.37 -5.05
C ILE A 119 -6.08 -0.52 -4.50
N VAL A 120 -7.17 0.10 -4.05
CA VAL A 120 -8.29 -0.58 -3.41
C VAL A 120 -9.58 -0.25 -4.13
N ARG A 121 -10.38 -1.28 -4.38
CA ARG A 121 -11.72 -1.14 -4.96
C ARG A 121 -12.72 -1.93 -4.15
N GLY A 122 -13.87 -1.34 -3.84
CA GLY A 122 -14.97 -2.08 -3.23
C GLY A 122 -16.11 -1.18 -2.76
N PRO A 123 -17.11 -1.77 -2.09
CA PRO A 123 -18.21 -1.04 -1.46
C PRO A 123 -17.67 0.00 -0.46
N LYS A 124 -18.23 1.22 -0.47
CA LYS A 124 -17.81 2.35 0.37
C LYS A 124 -17.60 1.96 1.83
N ALA A 125 -18.59 1.33 2.47
CA ALA A 125 -18.46 0.95 3.88
C ALA A 125 -17.31 -0.05 4.13
N HIS A 126 -17.09 -0.99 3.21
CA HIS A 126 -16.02 -1.98 3.34
C HIS A 126 -14.65 -1.33 3.19
N VAL A 127 -14.50 -0.44 2.22
CA VAL A 127 -13.27 0.32 1.99
C VAL A 127 -12.97 1.21 3.19
N LEU A 128 -13.96 1.93 3.72
CA LEU A 128 -13.81 2.77 4.91
C LEU A 128 -13.34 1.95 6.11
N LEU A 129 -13.93 0.78 6.38
CA LEU A 129 -13.53 -0.08 7.49
C LEU A 129 -12.09 -0.61 7.37
N LEU A 130 -11.53 -0.67 6.16
CA LEU A 130 -10.14 -1.08 5.94
C LEU A 130 -9.13 0.08 6.11
N THR A 131 -9.58 1.32 6.29
CA THR A 131 -8.70 2.50 6.37
C THR A 131 -7.58 2.32 7.39
N SER A 132 -7.90 2.10 8.67
CA SER A 132 -6.88 1.97 9.72
C SER A 132 -5.98 0.73 9.54
N PRO A 133 -6.52 -0.46 9.17
CA PRO A 133 -5.67 -1.57 8.73
C PRO A 133 -4.68 -1.24 7.62
N MET A 134 -5.11 -0.54 6.57
CA MET A 134 -4.25 -0.17 5.44
C MET A 134 -3.17 0.82 5.87
N LEU A 135 -3.52 1.83 6.67
CA LEU A 135 -2.56 2.78 7.21
C LEU A 135 -1.52 2.10 8.10
N ARG A 136 -1.96 1.18 8.97
CA ARG A 136 -1.05 0.54 9.93
C ARG A 136 -0.18 -0.54 9.31
N LEU A 137 -0.73 -1.33 8.39
CA LEU A 137 0.00 -2.48 7.82
C LEU A 137 0.76 -2.10 6.58
N LEU A 138 0.19 -1.32 5.67
CA LEU A 138 0.86 -0.97 4.42
C LEU A 138 1.63 0.35 4.53
N TRP A 139 0.96 1.43 4.93
CA TRP A 139 1.57 2.77 4.94
C TRP A 139 2.71 2.85 5.96
N ALA A 140 2.48 2.46 7.21
CA ALA A 140 3.52 2.47 8.24
C ALA A 140 4.66 1.49 7.95
N SER A 141 4.38 0.29 7.42
CA SER A 141 5.46 -0.62 6.99
C SER A 141 6.28 -0.03 5.84
N SER A 142 5.64 0.71 4.94
CA SER A 142 6.34 1.41 3.85
C SER A 142 7.24 2.52 4.39
N HIS A 143 6.78 3.25 5.42
CA HIS A 143 7.59 4.23 6.13
C HIS A 143 8.86 3.61 6.71
N TRP A 144 8.71 2.55 7.50
CA TRP A 144 9.84 1.87 8.15
C TRP A 144 10.84 1.27 7.15
N ALA A 145 10.33 0.62 6.10
CA ALA A 145 11.19 0.08 5.05
C ALA A 145 11.97 1.19 4.33
N SER A 146 11.31 2.31 4.02
CA SER A 146 11.94 3.44 3.32
C SER A 146 13.00 4.14 4.18
N GLN A 147 12.70 4.37 5.46
CA GLN A 147 13.63 4.97 6.41
C GLN A 147 14.89 4.10 6.59
N ALA A 148 14.73 2.78 6.68
CA ALA A 148 15.85 1.84 6.77
C ALA A 148 16.70 1.80 5.50
N ALA A 149 16.07 1.91 4.33
CA ALA A 149 16.74 1.82 3.04
C ALA A 149 17.55 3.08 2.69
N TYR A 150 17.04 4.25 3.06
CA TYR A 150 17.54 5.52 2.55
C TYR A 150 19.03 5.78 2.85
N PRO A 151 19.54 5.63 4.09
CA PRO A 151 20.96 5.87 4.38
C PRO A 151 21.89 4.92 3.61
N ARG A 152 21.50 3.65 3.47
CA ARG A 152 22.28 2.64 2.74
C ARG A 152 22.32 2.95 1.25
N TRP A 153 21.18 3.34 0.70
CA TRP A 153 21.06 3.72 -0.70
C TRP A 153 21.92 4.94 -1.04
N GLN A 154 21.95 5.96 -0.17
CA GLN A 154 22.80 7.13 -0.35
C GLN A 154 24.29 6.77 -0.41
N CYS A 155 24.72 5.81 0.41
CA CYS A 155 26.11 5.33 0.44
C CYS A 155 26.42 4.24 -0.61
N GLY A 156 25.46 3.85 -1.44
CA GLY A 156 25.63 2.73 -2.40
C GLY A 156 25.76 1.35 -1.75
N ALA A 157 25.48 1.22 -0.46
CA ALA A 157 25.65 -0.01 0.33
C ALA A 157 24.43 -0.94 0.27
N CYS A 158 23.99 -1.31 -0.95
CA CYS A 158 22.78 -2.08 -1.19
C CYS A 158 23.04 -3.49 -1.76
N SER A 159 24.07 -4.21 -1.30
CA SER A 159 24.37 -5.57 -1.81
C SER A 159 23.29 -6.58 -1.42
N GLU A 160 22.84 -7.41 -2.37
CA GLU A 160 21.92 -8.52 -2.06
C GLU A 160 22.57 -9.57 -1.14
N GLU A 161 23.90 -9.64 -1.11
CA GLU A 161 24.68 -10.47 -0.20
C GLU A 161 24.55 -10.04 1.27
N ASP A 162 24.15 -8.79 1.53
CA ASP A 162 23.92 -8.25 2.89
C ASP A 162 22.58 -8.73 3.47
N THR A 163 22.34 -10.03 3.42
CA THR A 163 21.11 -10.70 3.86
C THR A 163 21.42 -11.67 5.01
N PRO A 164 21.53 -11.18 6.26
CA PRO A 164 21.66 -12.05 7.42
C PRO A 164 20.37 -12.85 7.63
N PRO A 165 20.40 -13.93 8.44
CA PRO A 165 19.19 -14.65 8.84
C PRO A 165 18.11 -13.70 9.34
N ALA A 166 16.86 -13.95 8.94
CA ALA A 166 15.76 -13.08 9.33
C ALA A 166 15.51 -13.14 10.84
N PRO A 167 15.26 -11.98 11.50
CA PRO A 167 14.92 -11.97 12.91
C PRO A 167 13.55 -12.61 13.15
N ALA A 168 13.35 -13.14 14.36
CA ALA A 168 12.01 -13.51 14.81
C ALA A 168 11.17 -12.23 14.97
N VAL A 169 10.02 -12.18 14.31
CA VAL A 169 9.11 -11.02 14.34
C VAL A 169 7.74 -11.47 14.81
N GLY A 170 7.19 -10.78 15.82
CA GLY A 170 5.85 -11.06 16.31
C GLY A 170 4.76 -10.37 15.49
N HIS A 171 3.51 -10.81 15.65
CA HIS A 171 2.35 -10.22 14.99
C HIS A 171 1.78 -9.02 15.79
N HIS A 172 2.60 -8.01 16.01
CA HIS A 172 2.28 -6.78 16.73
C HIS A 172 3.05 -5.59 16.12
N PRO A 173 2.70 -4.32 16.43
CA PRO A 173 3.28 -3.15 15.77
C PRO A 173 4.81 -3.14 15.70
N ASN A 174 5.52 -3.40 16.81
CA ASN A 174 6.98 -3.43 16.83
C ASN A 174 7.56 -4.57 15.97
N GLY A 175 6.89 -5.72 15.92
CA GLY A 175 7.29 -6.83 15.06
C GLY A 175 7.08 -6.51 13.57
N TRP A 176 5.99 -5.81 13.22
CA TRP A 176 5.76 -5.33 11.85
C TRP A 176 6.80 -4.28 11.43
N ALA A 177 7.14 -3.36 12.32
CA ALA A 177 8.17 -2.35 12.09
C ALA A 177 9.55 -3.00 11.91
N ALA A 178 9.93 -3.95 12.78
CA ALA A 178 11.19 -4.69 12.68
C ALA A 178 11.28 -5.49 11.37
N ARG A 179 10.18 -6.13 10.98
CA ARG A 179 10.05 -6.84 9.70
C ARG A 179 10.27 -5.89 8.51
N ALA A 180 9.62 -4.73 8.52
CA ALA A 180 9.74 -3.73 7.45
C ALA A 180 11.16 -3.16 7.36
N ALA A 181 11.77 -2.79 8.49
CA ALA A 181 13.15 -2.32 8.56
C ALA A 181 14.16 -3.36 8.04
N TYR A 182 13.96 -4.64 8.40
CA TYR A 182 14.77 -5.74 7.87
C TYR A 182 14.63 -5.87 6.34
N VAL A 183 13.41 -5.81 5.79
CA VAL A 183 13.20 -5.85 4.34
C VAL A 183 13.85 -4.64 3.66
N GLY A 184 13.79 -3.46 4.28
CA GLY A 184 14.41 -2.22 3.80
C GLY A 184 15.94 -2.21 3.82
N GLY A 185 16.59 -3.17 4.48
CA GLY A 185 18.05 -3.29 4.47
C GLY A 185 18.75 -2.93 5.79
N ALA A 186 18.03 -2.59 6.85
CA ALA A 186 18.63 -2.27 8.15
C ALA A 186 19.55 -3.39 8.65
N ALA A 187 20.66 -3.04 9.32
CA ALA A 187 21.42 -4.03 10.06
C ALA A 187 20.63 -4.46 11.31
N LEU A 188 20.79 -5.71 11.74
CA LEU A 188 20.03 -6.25 12.87
C LEU A 188 20.23 -5.44 14.17
N ALA A 189 21.44 -4.91 14.38
CA ALA A 189 21.77 -4.07 15.53
C ALA A 189 21.06 -2.69 15.51
N ASP A 190 20.67 -2.19 14.34
CA ASP A 190 20.04 -0.87 14.18
C ASP A 190 18.51 -0.95 14.24
N ILE A 191 17.92 -2.14 14.10
CA ILE A 191 16.45 -2.30 14.11
C ILE A 191 15.83 -1.78 15.41
N PRO A 192 16.34 -2.09 16.62
CA PRO A 192 15.74 -1.62 17.86
C PRO A 192 15.65 -0.10 17.98
N SER A 193 16.64 0.65 17.48
CA SER A 193 16.63 2.11 17.53
C SER A 193 15.70 2.71 16.47
N LEU A 194 15.66 2.12 15.26
CA LEU A 194 14.73 2.52 14.22
C LEU A 194 13.29 2.44 14.71
N ILE A 195 12.85 1.28 15.21
CA ILE A 195 11.44 1.03 15.52
C ILE A 195 10.88 1.78 16.74
N GLN A 196 11.72 2.50 17.50
CA GLN A 196 11.28 3.31 18.63
C GLN A 196 10.53 4.58 18.21
N SER A 197 10.77 5.07 16.99
CA SER A 197 10.18 6.32 16.51
C SER A 197 8.84 6.09 15.80
N GLU A 198 7.70 6.21 16.48
CA GLU A 198 6.41 5.98 15.80
C GLU A 198 6.31 6.75 14.46
N PRO A 199 5.80 6.11 13.40
CA PRO A 199 5.67 6.77 12.12
C PRO A 199 4.70 7.95 12.27
N PRO A 200 4.97 9.09 11.62
CA PRO A 200 4.11 10.25 11.73
C PRO A 200 2.72 9.94 11.18
N SER A 201 1.72 10.71 11.62
CA SER A 201 0.41 10.67 10.95
C SER A 201 0.55 11.09 9.48
N PRO A 202 -0.19 10.45 8.55
CA PRO A 202 -0.18 10.85 7.15
C PRO A 202 -0.57 12.33 6.98
N ALA A 203 0.09 13.03 6.06
CA ALA A 203 -0.31 14.37 5.64
C ALA A 203 -1.69 14.35 4.96
N ALA A 204 -2.33 15.51 4.82
CA ALA A 204 -3.69 15.63 4.27
C ALA A 204 -3.83 15.13 2.82
N ASP A 205 -2.74 15.18 2.05
CA ASP A 205 -2.65 14.70 0.68
C ASP A 205 -1.99 13.31 0.57
N GLU A 206 -1.79 12.62 1.70
CA GLU A 206 -1.28 11.26 1.82
C GLU A 206 -2.26 10.32 2.52
N GLY A 207 -1.89 9.05 2.64
CA GLY A 207 -2.67 8.03 3.32
C GLY A 207 -3.69 7.40 2.39
N PHE A 208 -4.84 7.03 2.94
CA PHE A 208 -5.85 6.26 2.24
C PHE A 208 -6.92 7.19 1.64
N LEU A 209 -6.71 7.57 0.39
CA LEU A 209 -7.45 8.66 -0.25
C LEU A 209 -8.30 8.17 -1.42
N PRO A 210 -9.47 8.80 -1.68
CA PRO A 210 -10.23 8.53 -2.90
C PRO A 210 -9.38 8.78 -4.15
N ALA A 211 -9.47 7.91 -5.15
CA ALA A 211 -8.60 7.97 -6.33
C ALA A 211 -8.65 9.32 -7.08
N GLN A 212 -9.83 9.96 -7.10
CA GLN A 212 -10.03 11.28 -7.70
C GLN A 212 -9.24 12.40 -7.02
N VAL A 213 -8.95 12.26 -5.72
CA VAL A 213 -8.16 13.23 -4.94
C VAL A 213 -6.68 13.08 -5.26
N THR A 214 -6.21 11.84 -5.44
CA THR A 214 -4.79 11.56 -5.66
C THR A 214 -4.27 12.01 -7.03
N PHE A 215 -5.12 12.05 -8.05
CA PHE A 215 -4.71 12.37 -9.42
C PHE A 215 -5.72 13.30 -10.13
N PRO A 216 -5.75 14.60 -9.81
CA PRO A 216 -6.72 15.54 -10.36
C PRO A 216 -6.41 15.98 -11.82
N VAL A 217 -5.70 15.16 -12.61
CA VAL A 217 -5.20 15.56 -13.92
C VAL A 217 -6.35 15.67 -14.93
N LYS A 218 -6.56 16.89 -15.44
CA LYS A 218 -7.51 17.19 -16.51
C LYS A 218 -7.20 16.32 -17.75
N GLY A 219 -8.15 15.49 -18.17
CA GLY A 219 -7.99 14.51 -19.26
C GLY A 219 -7.78 13.06 -18.80
N TYR A 220 -7.49 12.80 -17.53
CA TYR A 220 -7.43 11.44 -16.95
C TYR A 220 -8.35 11.33 -15.72
N PRO A 221 -9.68 11.40 -15.88
CA PRO A 221 -10.62 11.36 -14.76
C PRO A 221 -10.78 9.95 -14.13
N ARG A 222 -9.86 9.03 -14.42
CA ARG A 222 -10.00 7.61 -14.06
C ARG A 222 -8.87 7.19 -13.11
N PRO A 223 -9.14 6.27 -12.17
CA PRO A 223 -8.13 5.79 -11.23
C PRO A 223 -6.96 5.13 -11.97
N LEU A 224 -5.75 5.34 -11.46
CA LEU A 224 -4.59 4.51 -11.76
C LEU A 224 -4.91 3.08 -11.33
N VAL A 225 -4.68 2.11 -12.21
CA VAL A 225 -4.94 0.69 -11.91
C VAL A 225 -3.69 -0.17 -12.02
N GLN A 226 -2.70 0.27 -12.78
CA GLN A 226 -1.45 -0.44 -12.98
C GLN A 226 -0.30 0.52 -13.28
N ILE A 227 0.91 0.13 -12.87
CA ILE A 227 2.15 0.74 -13.35
C ILE A 227 3.00 -0.35 -14.00
N ARG A 228 3.50 -0.07 -15.20
CA ARG A 228 4.48 -0.91 -15.89
C ARG A 228 5.86 -0.29 -15.72
N ARG A 229 6.71 -0.93 -14.92
CA ARG A 229 8.13 -0.58 -14.84
C ARG A 229 8.86 -1.19 -16.02
N THR A 230 9.49 -0.35 -16.83
CA THR A 230 10.14 -0.77 -18.07
C THR A 230 11.64 -1.00 -17.87
N TYR A 231 12.22 -1.94 -18.62
CA TYR A 231 13.61 -2.34 -18.49
C TYR A 231 14.32 -2.49 -19.82
N ARG A 232 15.62 -2.21 -19.83
CA ARG A 232 16.57 -2.65 -20.86
C ARG A 232 17.64 -3.50 -20.18
N GLY A 233 17.60 -4.81 -20.42
CA GLY A 233 18.36 -5.77 -19.61
C GLY A 233 17.92 -5.77 -18.13
N SER A 234 18.86 -5.52 -17.22
CA SER A 234 18.61 -5.35 -15.78
C SER A 234 18.30 -3.90 -15.38
N HIS A 235 18.45 -2.93 -16.28
CA HIS A 235 18.37 -1.52 -15.95
C HIS A 235 16.96 -0.95 -16.15
N PRO A 236 16.32 -0.39 -15.12
CA PRO A 236 15.02 0.25 -15.25
C PRO A 236 15.14 1.51 -16.13
N GLN A 237 14.12 1.79 -16.94
CA GLN A 237 14.10 2.87 -17.94
C GLN A 237 13.04 3.93 -17.68
N GLY A 238 11.94 3.57 -17.03
CA GLY A 238 10.82 4.46 -16.76
C GLY A 238 9.57 3.70 -16.35
N ASP A 239 8.64 4.40 -15.71
CA ASP A 239 7.38 3.82 -15.21
C ASP A 239 6.19 4.38 -15.99
N ILE A 240 5.37 3.48 -16.54
CA ILE A 240 4.19 3.82 -17.34
C ILE A 240 2.95 3.63 -16.47
N TRP A 241 2.25 4.72 -16.17
CA TRP A 241 1.02 4.70 -15.38
C TRP A 241 -0.19 4.49 -16.28
N LEU A 242 -1.04 3.54 -15.88
CA LEU A 242 -2.16 3.05 -16.68
C LEU A 242 -3.46 3.22 -15.91
N VAL A 243 -4.45 3.79 -16.60
CA VAL A 243 -5.86 3.59 -16.23
C VAL A 243 -6.37 2.32 -16.91
N ARG A 244 -7.55 1.84 -16.53
CA ARG A 244 -8.13 0.60 -17.08
C ARG A 244 -8.15 0.55 -18.62
N LEU A 245 -8.57 1.65 -19.26
CA LEU A 245 -8.59 1.73 -20.72
C LEU A 245 -7.17 1.57 -21.32
N HIS A 246 -6.15 2.13 -20.66
CA HIS A 246 -4.77 2.00 -21.13
C HIS A 246 -4.27 0.57 -21.02
N GLU A 247 -4.70 -0.22 -20.05
CA GLU A 247 -4.30 -1.64 -19.97
C GLU A 247 -4.77 -2.45 -21.19
N GLU A 248 -5.91 -2.08 -21.77
CA GLU A 248 -6.48 -2.72 -22.97
C GLU A 248 -5.74 -2.32 -24.25
N VAL A 249 -5.33 -1.05 -24.37
CA VAL A 249 -4.71 -0.53 -25.61
C VAL A 249 -3.17 -0.50 -25.60
N ALA A 250 -2.55 -0.45 -24.42
CA ALA A 250 -1.10 -0.45 -24.28
C ALA A 250 -0.56 -1.84 -24.62
N SER A 251 -0.19 -2.01 -25.88
CA SER A 251 0.35 -3.27 -26.43
C SER A 251 1.49 -3.84 -25.58
N VAL A 252 1.40 -5.13 -25.31
CA VAL A 252 2.45 -5.90 -24.62
C VAL A 252 3.64 -6.22 -25.53
N SER A 253 3.50 -6.05 -26.85
CA SER A 253 4.51 -6.37 -27.85
C SER A 253 5.33 -5.16 -28.29
N LYS A 254 4.85 -3.94 -28.03
CA LYS A 254 5.59 -2.72 -28.34
C LYS A 254 6.79 -2.57 -27.39
N THR A 255 7.96 -2.30 -27.94
CA THR A 255 9.22 -2.03 -27.22
C THR A 255 9.45 -0.53 -26.96
N SER A 256 8.41 0.27 -27.16
CA SER A 256 8.40 1.68 -26.82
C SER A 256 7.01 2.17 -26.45
N ALA A 257 6.93 3.13 -25.53
CA ALA A 257 5.70 3.79 -25.14
C ALA A 257 5.95 5.28 -24.92
N CYS A 258 4.96 6.12 -25.21
CA CYS A 258 5.00 7.52 -24.85
C CYS A 258 4.30 7.73 -23.51
N VAL A 259 4.87 8.59 -22.66
CA VAL A 259 4.29 8.97 -21.37
C VAL A 259 4.28 10.49 -21.23
N LEU A 260 3.24 11.01 -20.59
CA LEU A 260 3.22 12.36 -20.03
C LEU A 260 3.88 12.31 -18.65
N ASP A 261 5.14 12.74 -18.59
CA ASP A 261 5.95 12.72 -17.38
C ASP A 261 5.36 13.68 -16.33
N VAL A 262 5.10 13.18 -15.12
CA VAL A 262 4.34 13.95 -14.11
C VAL A 262 5.14 15.11 -13.52
N ARG A 263 6.47 14.98 -13.50
CA ARG A 263 7.38 16.00 -12.98
C ARG A 263 7.61 17.12 -13.99
N THR A 264 7.96 16.77 -15.22
CA THR A 264 8.33 17.73 -16.28
C THR A 264 7.14 18.22 -17.09
N ARG A 265 5.98 17.55 -17.00
CA ARG A 265 4.77 17.82 -17.79
C ARG A 265 5.01 17.79 -19.30
N ARG A 266 5.99 17.00 -19.73
CA ARG A 266 6.37 16.83 -21.14
C ARG A 266 6.18 15.39 -21.57
N HIS A 267 5.88 15.20 -22.86
CA HIS A 267 5.87 13.87 -23.46
C HIS A 267 7.29 13.31 -23.56
N ARG A 268 7.50 12.10 -23.05
CA ARG A 268 8.75 11.34 -23.17
C ARG A 268 8.48 10.00 -23.82
N THR A 269 9.40 9.55 -24.67
CA THR A 269 9.34 8.21 -25.27
C THR A 269 10.27 7.28 -24.51
N LEU A 270 9.71 6.25 -23.88
CA LEU A 270 10.45 5.19 -23.23
C LEU A 270 10.75 4.09 -24.25
N LYS A 271 11.99 3.60 -24.29
CA LYS A 271 12.42 2.47 -25.14
C LYS A 271 12.94 1.34 -24.27
N PHE A 272 12.31 0.18 -24.32
CA PHE A 272 12.54 -0.93 -23.41
C PHE A 272 12.46 -2.28 -24.12
N THR A 273 13.06 -3.32 -23.53
CA THR A 273 13.00 -4.70 -24.04
C THR A 273 11.96 -5.54 -23.32
N ARG A 274 11.59 -5.17 -22.09
CA ARG A 274 10.55 -5.82 -21.29
C ARG A 274 9.94 -4.82 -20.31
N PHE A 275 8.81 -5.17 -19.72
CA PHE A 275 8.24 -4.47 -18.58
C PHE A 275 7.82 -5.45 -17.49
N GLN A 276 7.57 -4.93 -16.29
CA GLN A 276 6.98 -5.63 -15.16
C GLN A 276 5.77 -4.82 -14.68
N ASN A 277 4.62 -5.49 -14.55
CA ASN A 277 3.50 -4.93 -13.81
C ASN A 277 3.87 -4.90 -12.33
N ILE A 278 3.78 -3.72 -11.71
CA ILE A 278 4.21 -3.59 -10.32
C ILE A 278 3.08 -3.93 -9.35
N TYR A 279 1.81 -3.75 -9.69
CA TYR A 279 0.73 -4.10 -8.77
C TYR A 279 0.32 -5.56 -8.94
N GLN A 280 0.38 -6.31 -7.85
CA GLN A 280 -0.09 -7.68 -7.75
C GLN A 280 -1.34 -7.74 -6.88
N PRO A 281 -2.27 -8.66 -7.16
CA PRO A 281 -3.45 -8.80 -6.32
C PRO A 281 -3.06 -9.36 -4.95
N VAL A 282 -3.58 -8.72 -3.89
CA VAL A 282 -3.44 -9.15 -2.51
C VAL A 282 -4.74 -9.75 -2.02
N LEU A 283 -5.85 -9.03 -2.21
CA LEU A 283 -7.20 -9.48 -1.91
C LEU A 283 -8.04 -9.48 -3.20
N LEU A 284 -8.79 -10.54 -3.42
CA LEU A 284 -9.82 -10.62 -4.45
C LEU A 284 -11.16 -10.89 -3.79
N ARG A 285 -12.11 -9.95 -3.89
CA ARG A 285 -13.39 -9.98 -3.17
C ARG A 285 -13.23 -10.24 -1.67
N GLY A 286 -12.18 -9.69 -1.06
CA GLY A 286 -11.82 -9.89 0.34
C GLY A 286 -11.08 -11.19 0.66
N TYR A 287 -10.90 -12.10 -0.31
CA TYR A 287 -10.12 -13.33 -0.14
C TYR A 287 -8.64 -13.07 -0.40
N PRO A 288 -7.74 -13.46 0.50
CA PRO A 288 -6.31 -13.29 0.31
C PRO A 288 -5.79 -14.29 -0.72
N ILE A 289 -5.15 -13.77 -1.77
CA ILE A 289 -4.57 -14.56 -2.87
C ILE A 289 -3.07 -14.33 -3.03
N LEU A 290 -2.47 -13.54 -2.13
CA LEU A 290 -1.03 -13.31 -2.10
C LEU A 290 -0.30 -14.54 -1.56
N ALA A 291 0.73 -14.97 -2.29
CA ALA A 291 1.64 -16.01 -1.84
C ALA A 291 2.65 -15.45 -0.83
N ASP A 292 2.91 -16.21 0.24
CA ASP A 292 3.87 -15.80 1.25
C ASP A 292 5.30 -15.85 0.71
N ALA A 293 6.03 -14.76 0.94
CA ALA A 293 7.43 -14.63 0.57
C ALA A 293 8.31 -14.65 1.82
N LYS A 294 9.43 -15.38 1.76
CA LYS A 294 10.41 -15.43 2.85
C LYS A 294 11.09 -14.07 3.01
N LEU A 295 11.28 -13.62 4.25
CA LEU A 295 11.92 -12.32 4.53
C LEU A 295 13.30 -12.17 3.89
N PRO A 296 14.22 -13.16 3.95
CA PRO A 296 15.53 -13.03 3.29
C PRO A 296 15.40 -12.80 1.78
N TYR A 297 14.46 -13.48 1.12
CA TYR A 297 14.20 -13.29 -0.32
C TYR A 297 13.70 -11.87 -0.61
N LEU A 298 12.75 -11.36 0.19
CA LEU A 298 12.26 -9.99 0.05
C LEU A 298 13.39 -8.98 0.21
N ARG A 299 14.27 -9.17 1.21
CA ARG A 299 15.44 -8.32 1.44
C ARG A 299 16.41 -8.34 0.27
N GLN A 300 16.82 -9.52 -0.21
CA GLN A 300 17.71 -9.66 -1.38
C GLN A 300 17.16 -8.90 -2.60
N ARG A 301 15.88 -9.13 -2.92
CA ARG A 301 15.20 -8.47 -4.03
C ARG A 301 15.16 -6.95 -3.87
N THR A 302 14.91 -6.47 -2.66
CA THR A 302 14.88 -5.04 -2.32
C THR A 302 16.25 -4.41 -2.56
N LEU A 303 17.31 -4.99 -2.00
CA LEU A 303 18.68 -4.49 -2.11
C LEU A 303 19.16 -4.49 -3.56
N LYS A 304 18.95 -5.59 -4.30
CA LYS A 304 19.27 -5.69 -5.75
C LYS A 304 18.56 -4.62 -6.57
N GLN A 305 17.30 -4.33 -6.25
CA GLN A 305 16.56 -3.28 -6.92
C GLN A 305 17.12 -1.90 -6.60
N LEU A 306 17.41 -1.60 -5.33
CA LEU A 306 17.98 -0.31 -4.91
C LEU A 306 19.29 0.00 -5.65
N GLN A 307 20.16 -1.01 -5.85
CA GLN A 307 21.37 -0.88 -6.66
C GLN A 307 21.10 -0.45 -8.11
N ALA A 308 19.99 -0.88 -8.70
CA ALA A 308 19.63 -0.54 -10.09
C ALA A 308 19.11 0.91 -10.26
N PHE A 309 18.89 1.62 -9.14
CA PHE A 309 18.41 3.00 -9.07
C PHE A 309 19.40 3.92 -8.35
N PRO A 310 20.61 4.18 -8.88
CA PRO A 310 21.55 5.10 -8.23
C PRO A 310 20.97 6.53 -8.13
N PRO A 311 21.41 7.35 -7.15
CA PRO A 311 20.84 8.68 -6.89
C PRO A 311 20.73 9.60 -8.10
N GLU A 312 21.75 9.63 -8.96
CA GLU A 312 21.77 10.45 -10.17
C GLU A 312 20.68 10.04 -11.16
N LYS A 313 20.53 8.72 -11.35
CA LYS A 313 19.56 8.16 -12.29
C LYS A 313 18.12 8.34 -11.80
N LEU A 314 17.89 8.24 -10.49
CA LEU A 314 16.57 8.40 -9.90
C LEU A 314 16.03 9.84 -10.09
N LYS A 315 16.91 10.85 -10.00
CA LYS A 315 16.55 12.26 -10.24
C LYS A 315 16.03 12.54 -11.64
N GLU A 316 16.40 11.75 -12.64
CA GLU A 316 15.94 11.93 -14.02
C GLU A 316 14.99 10.82 -14.48
N TYR A 317 14.68 9.87 -13.60
CA TYR A 317 13.90 8.69 -13.94
C TYR A 317 12.49 9.09 -14.40
N PRO A 318 12.11 8.78 -15.65
CA PRO A 318 10.84 9.21 -16.20
C PRO A 318 9.70 8.33 -15.68
N HIS A 319 8.64 8.96 -15.19
CA HIS A 319 7.44 8.25 -14.77
C HIS A 319 6.21 9.11 -15.04
N GLY A 320 5.11 8.46 -15.44
CA GLY A 320 3.85 9.16 -15.64
C GLY A 320 2.88 8.46 -16.57
N TRP A 321 1.84 9.19 -16.94
CA TRP A 321 0.66 8.65 -17.62
C TRP A 321 0.97 8.20 -19.04
N PHE A 322 0.58 6.98 -19.37
CA PHE A 322 0.61 6.51 -20.75
C PHE A 322 -0.15 7.48 -21.66
N TYR A 323 0.50 7.84 -22.76
CA TYR A 323 -0.05 8.73 -23.77
C TYR A 323 -0.04 8.00 -25.12
N ASP A 324 -1.22 7.79 -25.68
CA ASP A 324 -1.38 7.35 -27.07
C ASP A 324 -1.87 8.52 -27.90
N ARG A 325 -1.25 8.76 -29.06
CA ARG A 325 -1.68 9.81 -30.00
C ARG A 325 -3.07 9.53 -30.60
N ILE A 326 -3.59 8.32 -30.40
CA ILE A 326 -4.81 7.80 -31.04
C ILE A 326 -6.07 8.01 -30.18
N THR A 327 -5.93 8.31 -28.88
CA THR A 327 -7.10 8.53 -28.01
C THR A 327 -7.44 10.03 -27.98
N PRO A 328 -8.60 10.47 -28.52
CA PRO A 328 -9.01 11.87 -28.41
C PRO A 328 -9.29 12.20 -26.94
N THR A 329 -8.88 13.40 -26.54
CA THR A 329 -9.10 14.04 -25.23
C THR A 329 -10.55 14.09 -24.80
#